data_AF-A0A1T4KY33-F1
#
_entry.id   AF-A0A1T4KY33-F1
#
_cell.length_a   1.000
_cell.length_b   1.000
_cell.length_c   1.000
_cell.angle_alpha   90.00
_cell.angle_beta   90.00
_cell.angle_gamma   90.00
#
_symmetry.space_group_name_H-M   'P 1'
#
loop_
_entity.id
_entity.type
_entity.pdbx_description
1 polymer ?
#
loop_
_entity_poly.entity_id
_entity_poly.type
_entity_poly.pdbx_seq_one_letter_code
_entity_poly.pdbx_strand_id
1 'polypeptide(L)'
;MNIDSIENGYVIDHIPAGKGMQIYNVLSLDKLNCQVAIITNAKSQKNDVKDIIKINELVELDLDIIAFIAPEATVNVIKDSQRIDKKLLSLPKEIKNIVKCPNPRCISNNEDIDHIFKLTDNKGTYRCLYCETMAL
;
A
#
# COMPACT_ATOMS: atom_id res chain seq x y z
N MET A 1 -7.16 13.33 -19.05
CA MET A 1 -7.84 12.06 -18.77
C MET A 1 -8.71 12.29 -17.55
N ASN A 2 -10.00 12.04 -17.66
CA ASN A 2 -10.95 12.18 -16.56
C ASN A 2 -11.40 10.78 -16.15
N ILE A 3 -11.42 10.53 -14.85
CA ILE A 3 -11.94 9.30 -14.25
C ILE A 3 -12.94 9.74 -13.20
N ASP A 4 -14.07 9.06 -13.19
CA ASP A 4 -15.21 9.39 -12.36
C ASP A 4 -14.81 9.58 -10.89
N SER A 5 -15.46 10.56 -10.27
CA SER A 5 -15.45 10.71 -8.82
C SER A 5 -16.13 9.50 -8.18
N ILE A 6 -15.66 9.13 -7.00
CA ILE A 6 -16.34 8.14 -6.16
C ILE A 6 -17.29 8.85 -5.21
N GLU A 7 -18.35 8.15 -4.80
CA GLU A 7 -19.36 8.71 -3.89
C GLU A 7 -19.00 8.41 -2.43
N ASN A 8 -18.66 7.16 -2.13
CA ASN A 8 -18.32 6.71 -0.79
C ASN A 8 -17.15 5.72 -0.87
N GLY A 9 -16.03 6.01 -0.21
CA GLY A 9 -14.87 5.11 -0.19
C GLY A 9 -13.54 5.82 -0.02
N TYR A 10 -12.52 5.38 -0.77
CA TYR A 10 -11.14 5.82 -0.58
C TYR A 10 -10.48 6.28 -1.87
N VAL A 11 -9.68 7.33 -1.79
CA VAL A 11 -8.72 7.73 -2.83
C VAL A 11 -7.31 7.69 -2.25
N ILE A 12 -6.55 6.68 -2.67
CA ILE A 12 -5.12 6.54 -2.38
C ILE A 12 -4.36 7.26 -3.50
N ASP A 13 -3.79 8.40 -3.18
CA ASP A 13 -3.08 9.28 -4.11
C ASP A 13 -1.60 9.39 -3.71
N HIS A 14 -0.76 9.87 -4.63
CA HIS A 14 0.70 10.03 -4.45
C HIS A 14 1.43 8.70 -4.22
N ILE A 15 0.91 7.60 -4.77
CA ILE A 15 1.63 6.33 -4.77
C ILE A 15 2.84 6.48 -5.74
N PRO A 16 4.06 6.01 -5.38
CA PRO A 16 5.17 5.95 -6.31
C PRO A 16 4.77 5.24 -7.61
N ALA A 17 5.24 5.75 -8.76
CA ALA A 17 4.95 5.13 -10.05
C ALA A 17 5.40 3.67 -10.10
N GLY A 18 4.52 2.78 -10.57
CA GLY A 18 4.77 1.34 -10.66
C GLY A 18 4.46 0.56 -9.37
N LYS A 19 4.05 1.22 -8.28
CA LYS A 19 3.69 0.57 -7.01
C LYS A 19 2.18 0.36 -6.83
N GLY A 20 1.34 1.01 -7.64
CA GLY A 20 -0.11 0.89 -7.53
C GLY A 20 -0.61 -0.55 -7.64
N MET A 21 -0.10 -1.31 -8.62
CA MET A 21 -0.49 -2.73 -8.79
C MET A 21 -0.05 -3.61 -7.62
N GLN A 22 1.09 -3.28 -6.98
CA GLN A 22 1.55 -3.99 -5.80
C GLN A 22 0.54 -3.80 -4.64
N ILE A 23 0.12 -2.56 -4.39
CA ILE A 23 -0.88 -2.23 -3.37
C ILE A 23 -2.21 -2.93 -3.68
N TYR A 24 -2.67 -2.86 -4.93
CA TYR A 24 -3.92 -3.49 -5.37
C TYR A 24 -3.96 -5.00 -5.04
N ASN A 25 -2.87 -5.71 -5.34
CA ASN A 25 -2.78 -7.15 -5.11
C ASN A 25 -2.68 -7.51 -3.62
N VAL A 26 -1.82 -6.81 -2.86
CA VAL A 26 -1.59 -7.13 -1.44
C VAL A 26 -2.84 -6.83 -0.60
N LEU A 27 -3.56 -5.76 -0.92
CA LEU A 27 -4.84 -5.45 -0.29
C LEU A 27 -6.01 -6.33 -0.79
N SER A 28 -5.76 -7.25 -1.72
CA SER A 28 -6.78 -8.10 -2.35
C SER A 28 -7.99 -7.31 -2.87
N LEU A 29 -7.73 -6.15 -3.51
CA LEU A 29 -8.81 -5.27 -3.98
C LEU A 29 -9.66 -5.90 -5.10
N ASP A 30 -9.13 -6.91 -5.78
CA ASP A 30 -9.84 -7.75 -6.75
C ASP A 30 -10.98 -8.57 -6.15
N LYS A 31 -10.97 -8.80 -4.83
CA LYS A 31 -11.99 -9.58 -4.12
C LYS A 31 -13.15 -8.73 -3.61
N LEU A 32 -13.06 -7.41 -3.73
CA LEU A 32 -14.11 -6.50 -3.29
C LEU A 32 -15.27 -6.53 -4.28
N ASN A 33 -16.50 -6.48 -3.78
CA ASN A 33 -17.71 -6.40 -4.61
C ASN A 33 -18.09 -4.94 -4.92
N CYS A 34 -17.11 -4.10 -5.24
CA CYS A 34 -17.29 -2.69 -5.54
C CYS A 34 -16.38 -2.22 -6.66
N GLN A 35 -16.65 -1.02 -7.16
CA GLN A 35 -15.83 -0.45 -8.22
C GLN A 35 -14.47 -0.02 -7.68
N VAL A 36 -13.41 -0.58 -8.26
CA VAL A 36 -12.03 -0.16 -8.01
C VAL A 36 -11.42 0.33 -9.33
N ALA A 37 -10.82 1.51 -9.29
CA ALA A 37 -10.11 2.08 -10.42
C ALA A 37 -8.65 2.31 -10.05
N ILE A 38 -7.74 1.86 -10.91
CA ILE A 38 -6.30 2.11 -10.79
C ILE A 38 -5.82 2.95 -11.97
N ILE A 39 -4.97 3.93 -11.68
CA ILE A 39 -4.31 4.75 -12.68
C ILE A 39 -2.83 4.65 -12.42
N THR A 40 -2.08 4.17 -13.41
CA THR A 40 -0.62 4.10 -13.35
C THR A 40 0.02 5.22 -14.15
N ASN A 41 1.15 5.75 -13.68
CA ASN A 41 1.90 6.80 -14.36
C ASN A 41 1.07 8.06 -14.69
N ALA A 42 0.14 8.43 -13.80
CA ALA A 42 -0.59 9.69 -13.88
C ALA A 42 0.39 10.87 -13.71
N LYS A 43 0.19 11.95 -14.49
CA LYS A 43 1.00 13.17 -14.35
C LYS A 43 0.92 13.72 -12.92
N SER A 44 2.07 14.02 -12.33
CA SER A 44 2.20 14.57 -10.98
C SER A 44 3.01 15.85 -11.02
N GLN A 45 2.55 16.92 -10.35
CA GLN A 45 3.37 18.11 -10.18
C GLN A 45 4.56 17.87 -9.23
N LYS A 46 4.44 16.88 -8.32
CA LYS A 46 5.41 16.64 -7.25
C LYS A 46 6.47 15.57 -7.60
N ASN A 47 6.08 14.53 -8.33
CA ASN A 47 6.89 13.30 -8.54
C ASN A 47 7.13 12.96 -10.02
N ASP A 48 6.94 13.90 -10.95
CA ASP A 48 6.80 13.71 -12.42
C ASP A 48 5.60 12.82 -12.81
N VAL A 49 5.55 11.60 -12.27
CA VAL A 49 4.46 10.64 -12.41
C VAL A 49 4.10 10.00 -11.06
N LYS A 50 2.86 9.52 -10.92
CA LYS A 50 2.35 8.82 -9.73
C LYS A 50 1.31 7.78 -10.10
N ASP A 51 1.08 6.83 -9.20
CA ASP A 51 -0.07 5.93 -9.28
C ASP A 51 -1.19 6.42 -8.35
N ILE A 52 -2.44 6.06 -8.68
CA ILE A 52 -3.65 6.42 -7.92
C ILE A 52 -4.56 5.19 -7.88
N ILE A 53 -5.16 4.92 -6.72
CA ILE A 53 -6.21 3.91 -6.55
C ILE A 53 -7.45 4.58 -5.99
N LYS A 54 -8.62 4.34 -6.59
CA LYS A 54 -9.93 4.72 -6.07
C LYS A 54 -10.74 3.47 -5.76
N ILE A 55 -11.35 3.42 -4.59
CA ILE A 55 -12.23 2.34 -4.12
C ILE A 55 -13.58 2.98 -3.82
N ASN A 56 -14.64 2.58 -4.51
CA ASN A 56 -15.98 3.16 -4.37
C ASN A 56 -16.83 2.43 -3.32
N GLU A 57 -16.23 2.07 -2.19
CA GLU A 57 -16.93 1.61 -0.99
C GLU A 57 -16.07 1.87 0.26
N LEU A 58 -16.72 2.09 1.41
CA LEU A 58 -16.06 2.20 2.71
C LEU A 58 -15.78 0.80 3.29
N VAL A 59 -14.74 0.16 2.77
CA VAL A 59 -14.25 -1.14 3.24
C VAL A 59 -13.21 -0.99 4.36
N GLU A 60 -12.94 -2.07 5.09
CA GLU A 60 -11.79 -2.11 5.98
C GLU A 60 -10.50 -2.12 5.15
N LEU A 61 -9.68 -1.09 5.33
CA LEU A 61 -8.45 -0.86 4.56
C LEU A 61 -7.26 -0.94 5.50
N ASP A 62 -6.33 -1.85 5.20
CA ASP A 62 -5.08 -1.95 5.94
C ASP A 62 -4.12 -0.82 5.52
N LEU A 63 -4.01 0.19 6.38
CA LEU A 63 -3.15 1.35 6.17
C LEU A 63 -1.67 1.01 6.37
N ASP A 64 -1.34 -0.04 7.11
CA ASP A 64 0.03 -0.46 7.37
C ASP A 64 0.66 -1.03 6.09
N ILE A 65 -0.11 -1.77 5.29
CA ILE A 65 0.30 -2.21 3.95
C ILE A 65 0.63 -1.02 3.05
N ILE A 66 -0.24 0.00 3.04
CA ILE A 66 -0.04 1.19 2.21
C ILE A 66 1.19 1.97 2.70
N ALA A 67 1.31 2.16 4.02
CA ALA A 67 2.42 2.87 4.64
C ALA A 67 3.77 2.19 4.38
N PHE A 68 3.81 0.86 4.32
CA PHE A 68 5.03 0.11 3.99
C PHE A 68 5.43 0.26 2.50
N ILE A 69 4.47 0.13 1.57
CA ILE A 69 4.76 0.14 0.13
C ILE A 69 4.98 1.57 -0.39
N ALA A 70 4.20 2.52 0.11
CA ALA A 70 4.15 3.91 -0.34
C ALA A 70 4.01 4.87 0.86
N PRO A 71 5.08 5.07 1.65
CA PRO A 71 5.03 5.89 2.86
C PRO A 71 4.57 7.35 2.63
N GLU A 72 4.82 7.89 1.44
CA GLU A 72 4.43 9.25 1.04
C GLU A 72 3.01 9.35 0.47
N ALA A 73 2.32 8.23 0.30
CA ALA A 73 0.96 8.22 -0.22
C ALA A 73 0.00 8.92 0.75
N THR A 74 -1.13 9.33 0.19
CA THR A 74 -2.21 9.98 0.95
C THR A 74 -3.49 9.20 0.75
N VAL A 75 -4.13 8.80 1.84
CA VAL A 75 -5.43 8.12 1.79
C VAL A 75 -6.51 9.11 2.19
N ASN A 76 -7.33 9.53 1.22
CA ASN A 76 -8.46 10.42 1.43
C ASN A 76 -9.73 9.59 1.56
N VAL A 77 -10.52 9.84 2.60
CA VAL A 77 -11.84 9.21 2.78
C VAL A 77 -12.88 10.11 2.12
N ILE A 78 -13.64 9.54 1.21
CA ILE A 78 -14.73 10.20 0.50
C ILE A 78 -16.05 9.69 1.03
N LYS A 79 -16.97 10.59 1.35
CA LYS A 79 -18.35 10.29 1.72
C LYS A 79 -19.27 11.34 1.10
N ASP A 80 -20.39 10.92 0.53
CA ASP A 80 -21.34 11.79 -0.18
C ASP A 80 -20.63 12.68 -1.24
N SER A 81 -19.69 12.08 -1.98
CA SER A 81 -18.83 12.73 -2.98
C SER A 81 -17.91 13.85 -2.45
N GLN A 82 -17.74 13.96 -1.13
CA GLN A 82 -16.87 14.95 -0.49
C GLN A 82 -15.75 14.29 0.30
N ARG A 83 -14.57 14.92 0.33
CA ARG A 83 -13.49 14.47 1.21
C ARG A 83 -13.81 14.85 2.65
N ILE A 84 -14.08 13.85 3.47
CA ILE A 84 -14.40 14.04 4.90
C ILE A 84 -13.19 13.85 5.82
N ASP A 85 -12.18 13.09 5.38
CA ASP A 85 -11.01 12.78 6.20
C ASP A 85 -9.78 12.52 5.31
N LYS A 86 -8.60 12.65 5.90
CA LYS A 86 -7.31 12.28 5.32
C LYS A 86 -6.53 11.46 6.35
N LYS A 87 -6.42 10.16 6.12
CA LYS A 87 -5.69 9.26 7.02
C LYS A 87 -4.20 9.59 6.97
N LEU A 88 -3.60 9.68 8.17
CA LEU A 88 -2.16 9.77 8.32
C LEU A 88 -1.58 8.36 8.21
N LEU A 89 -0.59 8.17 7.33
CA LEU A 89 0.17 6.93 7.26
C LEU A 89 1.33 7.02 8.26
N SER A 90 1.49 5.95 9.04
CA SER A 90 2.63 5.76 9.93
C SER A 90 3.28 4.42 9.59
N LEU A 91 4.60 4.39 9.54
CA LEU A 91 5.32 3.15 9.27
C LEU A 91 4.99 2.12 10.37
N PRO A 92 4.46 0.94 10.02
CA PRO A 92 4.18 -0.11 10.99
C PRO A 92 5.47 -0.62 11.63
N LYS A 93 5.39 -1.05 12.89
CA LYS A 93 6.56 -1.65 13.57
C LYS A 93 6.91 -3.03 13.04
N GLU A 94 5.91 -3.74 12.51
CA GLU A 94 6.02 -5.08 11.99
C GLU A 94 5.09 -5.24 10.79
N ILE A 95 5.54 -5.96 9.77
CA ILE A 95 4.73 -6.35 8.62
C ILE A 95 4.79 -7.87 8.44
N LYS A 96 3.69 -8.41 7.91
CA LYS A 96 3.49 -9.85 7.76
C LYS A 96 2.96 -10.17 6.37
N ASN A 97 3.65 -11.05 5.65
CA ASN A 97 3.27 -11.56 4.32
C ASN A 97 3.03 -10.49 3.24
N ILE A 98 3.58 -9.28 3.41
CA ILE A 98 3.53 -8.20 2.40
C ILE A 98 4.61 -8.40 1.33
N VAL A 99 5.79 -8.87 1.74
CA VAL A 99 6.93 -9.17 0.87
C VAL A 99 7.57 -10.48 1.30
N LYS A 100 8.25 -11.15 0.37
CA LYS A 100 9.03 -12.35 0.66
C LYS A 100 10.45 -11.98 1.08
N CYS A 101 11.09 -12.81 1.90
CA CYS A 101 12.48 -12.61 2.27
C CYS A 101 13.41 -12.75 1.05
N PRO A 102 14.26 -11.77 0.72
CA PRO A 102 15.16 -11.88 -0.43
C PRO A 102 16.35 -12.82 -0.17
N ASN A 103 16.59 -13.24 1.08
CA ASN A 103 17.60 -14.24 1.40
C ASN A 103 17.07 -15.65 1.08
N PRO A 104 17.54 -16.33 0.02
CA PRO A 104 17.03 -17.65 -0.37
C PRO A 104 17.26 -18.73 0.70
N ARG A 105 18.20 -18.52 1.62
CA ARG A 105 18.49 -19.44 2.74
C ARG A 105 17.68 -19.15 4.01
N CYS A 106 16.82 -18.14 3.99
CA CYS A 106 15.98 -17.82 5.13
C CYS A 106 14.97 -18.94 5.40
N ILE A 107 14.75 -19.28 6.67
CA ILE A 107 13.77 -20.29 7.08
C ILE A 107 12.36 -19.98 6.53
N SER A 108 11.95 -18.71 6.44
CA SER A 108 10.65 -18.33 5.87
C SER A 108 10.49 -18.65 4.37
N ASN A 109 11.59 -18.92 3.65
CA ASN A 109 11.54 -19.35 2.25
C ASN A 109 11.56 -20.87 2.09
N ASN A 110 11.90 -21.61 3.14
CA ASN A 110 12.12 -23.06 3.10
C ASN A 110 11.08 -23.83 3.92
N GLU A 111 10.34 -23.16 4.80
CA GLU A 111 9.28 -23.71 5.64
C GLU A 111 7.98 -22.93 5.42
N ASP A 112 6.83 -23.55 5.70
CA ASP A 112 5.51 -22.91 5.64
C ASP A 112 5.27 -22.05 6.88
N ILE A 113 6.01 -20.94 6.94
CA ILE A 113 5.89 -19.93 7.99
C ILE A 113 5.78 -18.55 7.36
N ASP A 114 5.19 -17.63 8.12
CA ASP A 114 4.96 -16.27 7.66
C ASP A 114 6.26 -15.51 7.36
N HIS A 115 6.24 -14.65 6.35
CA HIS A 115 7.30 -13.68 6.12
C HIS A 115 7.08 -12.45 7.00
N ILE A 116 7.81 -12.39 8.12
CA ILE A 116 7.71 -11.29 9.08
C ILE A 116 8.93 -10.38 8.98
N PHE A 117 8.70 -9.06 8.94
CA PHE A 117 9.75 -8.06 8.99
C PHE A 117 9.44 -6.98 10.01
N LYS A 118 10.48 -6.47 10.68
CA LYS A 118 10.37 -5.40 11.67
C LYS A 118 11.03 -4.12 11.19
N LEU A 119 10.42 -3.00 11.53
CA LEU A 119 11.01 -1.68 11.33
C LEU A 119 12.18 -1.51 12.30
N THR A 120 13.36 -1.25 11.77
CA THR A 120 14.61 -1.19 12.55
C THR A 120 15.20 0.20 12.67
N ASP A 121 14.64 1.18 11.96
CA ASP A 121 15.02 2.58 12.06
C ASP A 121 13.84 3.51 11.74
N ASN A 122 14.08 4.82 11.87
CA ASN A 122 13.09 5.85 11.54
C ASN A 122 13.10 6.22 10.04
N LYS A 123 13.89 5.51 9.22
CA LYS A 123 14.02 5.76 7.78
C LYS A 123 13.17 4.82 6.93
N GLY A 124 12.54 3.81 7.54
CA GLY A 124 11.75 2.82 6.82
C GLY A 124 12.52 1.55 6.48
N THR A 125 13.63 1.26 7.17
CA THR A 125 14.37 0.01 6.96
C THR A 125 13.71 -1.14 7.69
N TYR A 126 13.17 -2.09 6.92
CA TYR A 126 12.60 -3.33 7.44
C TYR A 126 13.58 -4.49 7.31
N ARG A 127 13.74 -5.25 8.39
CA ARG A 127 14.60 -6.46 8.42
C ARG A 127 13.78 -7.69 8.76
N CYS A 128 14.10 -8.79 8.09
CA CYS A 128 13.46 -10.07 8.30
C CYS A 128 13.65 -10.50 9.75
N LEU A 129 12.57 -10.94 10.40
CA LEU A 129 12.60 -11.40 11.78
C LEU A 129 13.58 -12.57 12.00
N TYR A 130 13.80 -13.39 10.98
CA TYR A 130 14.55 -14.64 11.11
C TYR A 130 16.04 -14.51 10.76
N CYS A 131 16.37 -13.80 9.68
CA CYS A 131 17.75 -13.73 9.17
C CYS A 131 18.30 -12.31 9.08
N GLU A 132 17.55 -11.32 9.61
CA GLU A 132 17.92 -9.90 9.68
C GLU A 132 18.22 -9.22 8.33
N THR A 133 17.99 -9.93 7.22
CA THR A 133 18.17 -9.40 5.87
C THR A 133 17.13 -8.32 5.60
N MET A 134 17.57 -7.24 4.97
CA MET A 134 16.72 -6.12 4.57
C MET A 134 15.66 -6.58 3.56
N ALA A 135 14.44 -6.06 3.66
CA ALA A 135 13.31 -6.49 2.83
C ALA A 135 13.44 -6.12 1.34
N LEU A 136 14.04 -4.96 1.06
CA LEU A 136 14.20 -4.33 -0.26
C LEU A 136 15.58 -3.69 -0.35
#